data_AF-A0A8T7JFY0-F1
#
_entry.id   AF-A0A8T7JFY0-F1
#
_cell.length_a   1.000
_cell.length_b   1.000
_cell.length_c   1.000
_cell.angle_alpha   90.00
_cell.angle_beta   90.00
_cell.angle_gamma   90.00
#
_symmetry.space_group_name_H-M   'P 1'
#
loop_
_entity.id
_entity.type
_entity.pdbx_description
1 polymer ?
#
loop_
_entity_poly.entity_id
_entity_poly.type
_entity_poly.pdbx_seq_one_letter_code
_entity_poly.pdbx_strand_id
1 'polypeptide(L)'
;MYYLPKSSLELTFKLLRSAQPSLALKVRNATLYPLRDNTQPRIPIDMTEDEVFIIVNKLMSVESQARMGSKADKGRQILASALIADWLTIDLHE
;
A
#
# COMPACT_ATOMS: atom_id res chain seq x y z
N MET A 1 13.44 -4.69 -7.73
CA MET A 1 13.16 -3.41 -7.03
C MET A 1 11.75 -3.03 -7.41
N TYR A 2 10.87 -2.87 -6.43
CA TYR A 2 9.43 -2.75 -6.69
C TYR A 2 9.03 -1.30 -6.96
N TYR A 3 7.97 -1.08 -7.73
CA TYR A 3 7.50 0.26 -8.08
C TYR A 3 6.00 0.42 -7.85
N LEU A 4 5.61 1.38 -7.00
CA LEU A 4 4.20 1.73 -6.79
C LEU A 4 3.93 3.22 -7.00
N PRO A 5 2.69 3.57 -7.39
CA PRO A 5 2.24 4.96 -7.33
C PRO A 5 2.41 5.54 -5.93
N LYS A 6 2.84 6.80 -5.86
CA LYS A 6 2.97 7.53 -4.58
C LYS A 6 1.67 7.52 -3.79
N SER A 7 0.53 7.70 -4.47
CA SER A 7 -0.80 7.65 -3.85
C SER A 7 -1.08 6.30 -3.19
N SER A 8 -0.72 5.19 -3.84
CA SER A 8 -0.92 3.84 -3.30
C SER A 8 -0.08 3.62 -2.05
N LEU A 9 1.16 4.12 -2.03
CA LEU A 9 2.02 4.11 -0.84
C LEU A 9 1.47 4.98 0.29
N GLU A 10 1.04 6.21 0.01
CA GLU A 10 0.45 7.10 1.03
C GLU A 10 -0.82 6.51 1.66
N LEU A 11 -1.67 5.89 0.84
CA LEU A 11 -2.90 5.24 1.28
C LEU A 11 -2.60 3.95 2.05
N THR A 12 -1.61 3.18 1.62
CA THR A 12 -1.10 2.02 2.36
C THR A 12 -0.58 2.44 3.74
N PHE A 13 0.20 3.51 3.83
CA PHE A 13 0.66 4.07 5.10
C PHE A 13 -0.51 4.42 6.03
N LYS A 14 -1.53 5.13 5.51
CA LYS A 14 -2.71 5.52 6.30
C LYS A 14 -3.45 4.31 6.88
N LEU A 15 -3.52 3.20 6.14
CA LEU A 15 -4.19 1.97 6.59
C LEU A 15 -3.33 1.13 7.54
N LEU A 16 -2.01 1.09 7.35
CA LEU A 16 -1.10 0.28 8.17
C LEU A 16 -0.68 0.95 9.47
N ARG A 17 -0.72 2.29 9.56
CA ARG A 17 -0.15 3.08 10.67
C ARG A 17 -0.51 2.56 12.06
N SER A 18 -1.74 2.13 12.27
CA SER A 18 -2.22 1.65 13.57
C SER A 18 -1.96 0.17 13.82
N ALA A 19 -1.76 -0.64 12.79
CA ALA A 19 -1.68 -2.09 12.89
C ALA A 19 -0.25 -2.62 12.82
N GLN A 20 0.61 -2.00 11.99
CA GLN A 20 2.01 -2.39 11.82
C GLN A 20 2.90 -1.16 11.65
N PRO A 21 3.29 -0.51 12.76
CA PRO A 21 4.02 0.75 12.73
C PRO A 21 5.37 0.69 12.02
N SER A 22 6.12 -0.41 12.18
CA SER A 22 7.43 -0.59 11.54
C SER A 22 7.35 -0.62 10.02
N LEU A 23 6.44 -1.42 9.46
CA LEU A 23 6.20 -1.51 8.02
C LEU A 23 5.57 -0.22 7.48
N ALA A 24 4.67 0.39 8.24
CA ALA A 24 4.10 1.69 7.89
C ALA A 24 5.19 2.78 7.77
N LEU A 25 6.20 2.77 8.64
CA LEU A 25 7.34 3.68 8.54
C LEU A 25 8.18 3.42 7.28
N LYS A 26 8.42 2.15 6.91
CA LYS A 26 9.09 1.81 5.64
C LYS A 26 8.32 2.34 4.42
N VAL A 27 7.01 2.09 4.37
CA VAL A 27 6.12 2.60 3.31
C VAL A 27 6.17 4.14 3.26
N ARG A 28 6.09 4.81 4.43
CA ARG A 28 6.19 6.27 4.51
C ARG A 28 7.55 6.77 4.01
N ASN A 29 8.65 6.14 4.40
CA ASN A 29 9.98 6.57 3.98
C ASN A 29 10.17 6.44 2.46
N ALA A 30 9.57 5.44 1.83
CA ALA A 30 9.53 5.36 0.37
C ALA A 30 8.83 6.59 -0.24
N THR A 31 7.68 7.03 0.31
CA THR A 31 6.98 8.24 -0.20
C THR A 31 7.75 9.55 -0.05
N LEU A 32 8.75 9.61 0.83
CA LEU A 32 9.59 10.77 1.09
C LEU A 32 10.84 10.81 0.20
N TYR A 33 11.09 9.76 -0.58
CA TYR A 33 12.24 9.73 -1.47
C TYR A 33 12.11 10.88 -2.48
N PRO A 34 13.12 11.76 -2.60
CA PRO A 34 13.05 12.91 -3.47
C PRO A 34 12.92 12.42 -4.92
N LEU A 35 11.76 12.68 -5.51
CA LEU A 35 11.55 12.56 -6.94
C LEU A 35 12.50 13.56 -7.61
N ARG A 36 13.64 13.06 -8.09
CA ARG A 36 14.59 13.88 -8.88
C ARG A 36 13.95 14.43 -10.14
N ASP A 37 12.83 13.85 -10.54
CA ASP A 37 12.04 14.24 -11.68
C ASP A 37 10.55 14.12 -11.34
N ASN A 38 9.80 15.20 -11.56
CA ASN A 38 8.34 15.26 -11.35
C ASN A 38 7.56 14.34 -12.31
N THR A 39 8.28 13.57 -13.13
CA THR A 39 7.80 12.66 -14.17
C THR A 39 7.84 11.20 -13.76
N GLN A 40 8.35 10.82 -12.57
CA GLN A 40 8.26 9.42 -12.11
C GLN A 40 6.91 9.19 -11.38
N PRO A 41 5.91 8.57 -12.02
CA PRO A 41 4.62 8.29 -11.39
C PRO A 41 4.73 7.21 -10.31
N ARG A 42 5.82 6.45 -10.29
CA ARG A 42 6.04 5.31 -9.39
C ARG A 42 7.33 5.51 -8.60
N ILE A 43 7.25 5.22 -7.31
CA ILE A 43 8.33 5.32 -6.35
C ILE A 43 8.99 3.95 -6.25
N PRO A 44 10.33 3.86 -6.33
CA PRO A 44 11.03 2.62 -6.04
C PRO A 44 10.93 2.29 -4.55
N ILE A 45 10.65 1.02 -4.25
CA ILE A 45 10.48 0.51 -2.90
C ILE A 45 11.53 -0.56 -2.66
N ASP A 46 12.27 -0.38 -1.57
CA ASP A 46 13.19 -1.39 -1.04
C ASP A 46 12.47 -2.17 0.08
N MET A 47 11.83 -3.27 -0.30
CA MET A 47 11.10 -4.18 0.59
C MET A 47 11.36 -5.62 0.15
N THR A 48 11.38 -6.54 1.12
CA THR A 48 11.47 -7.97 0.83
C THR A 48 10.10 -8.55 0.46
N GLU A 49 10.08 -9.73 -0.15
CA GLU A 49 8.84 -10.46 -0.46
C GLU A 49 8.00 -10.72 0.81
N ASP A 50 8.63 -11.07 1.93
CA ASP A 50 7.94 -11.25 3.21
C ASP A 50 7.24 -9.97 3.67
N GLU A 51 7.86 -8.80 3.47
CA GLU A 51 7.27 -7.52 3.83
C GLU A 51 6.07 -7.18 2.96
N VAL A 52 6.18 -7.43 1.65
CA VAL A 52 5.07 -7.28 0.71
C VAL A 52 3.91 -8.22 1.08
N PHE A 53 4.22 -9.48 1.38
CA PHE A 53 3.23 -10.47 1.80
C PHE A 53 2.50 -10.03 3.08
N ILE A 54 3.24 -9.51 4.06
CA ILE A 54 2.65 -9.00 5.30
C ILE A 54 1.72 -7.81 5.01
N ILE A 55 2.13 -6.88 4.15
CA ILE A 55 1.32 -5.72 3.75
C ILE A 55 0.01 -6.17 3.09
N VAL A 56 0.10 -7.07 2.11
CA VAL A 56 -1.07 -7.58 1.38
C VAL A 56 -2.04 -8.29 2.33
N ASN A 57 -1.55 -9.18 3.20
CA ASN A 57 -2.40 -9.85 4.17
C ASN A 57 -3.10 -8.87 5.13
N LYS A 58 -2.40 -7.80 5.53
CA LYS A 58 -3.01 -6.79 6.38
C LYS A 58 -4.08 -6.01 5.64
N LEU A 59 -3.87 -5.66 4.38
CA LEU A 59 -4.88 -5.03 3.54
C LEU A 59 -6.10 -5.93 3.33
N MET A 60 -5.90 -7.24 3.11
CA MET A 60 -7.00 -8.22 3.04
C MET A 60 -7.79 -8.29 4.36
N SER A 61 -7.11 -8.23 5.50
CA SER A 61 -7.78 -8.16 6.81
C SER A 61 -8.63 -6.89 6.95
N VAL A 62 -8.12 -5.74 6.50
CA VAL A 62 -8.87 -4.46 6.49
C VAL A 62 -10.08 -4.56 5.55
N GLU A 63 -9.91 -5.13 4.35
CA GLU A 63 -10.97 -5.33 3.37
C GLU A 63 -12.09 -6.22 3.92
N SER A 64 -11.73 -7.34 4.55
CA SER A 64 -12.67 -8.27 5.17
C SER A 64 -13.44 -7.63 6.33
N GLN A 65 -12.78 -6.85 7.18
CA GLN A 65 -13.44 -6.13 8.27
C GLN A 65 -14.42 -5.08 7.71
N ALA A 66 -14.01 -4.37 6.67
CA ALA A 66 -14.82 -3.35 6.03
C ALA A 66 -16.06 -3.94 5.31
N ARG A 67 -15.93 -5.13 4.74
CA ARG A 67 -17.05 -5.87 4.10
C ARG A 67 -18.18 -6.20 5.08
N MET A 68 -17.87 -6.44 6.34
CA MET A 68 -18.85 -6.75 7.40
C MET A 68 -19.49 -5.49 8.02
N GLY A 69 -19.09 -4.30 7.58
CA GLY A 69 -19.48 -3.02 8.18
C GLY A 69 -20.61 -2.26 7.46
N SER A 70 -20.74 -0.99 7.82
CA SER A 70 -21.74 -0.04 7.36
C SER A 70 -21.43 0.59 5.98
N LYS A 71 -22.25 1.53 5.49
CA LYS A 71 -22.00 2.25 4.22
C LYS A 71 -20.65 2.99 4.18
N ALA A 72 -20.17 3.52 5.30
CA ALA A 72 -18.87 4.17 5.40
C ALA A 72 -17.71 3.17 5.20
N ASP A 73 -17.95 1.91 5.58
CA ASP A 73 -16.97 0.83 5.44
C ASP A 73 -16.86 0.35 3.99
N LYS A 74 -17.88 0.54 3.14
CA LYS A 74 -17.78 0.26 1.70
C LYS A 74 -16.67 1.06 1.01
N GLY A 75 -16.48 2.33 1.38
CA GLY A 75 -15.39 3.15 0.85
C GLY A 75 -14.01 2.62 1.26
N ARG A 76 -13.87 2.18 2.51
CA ARG A 76 -12.66 1.52 3.02
C ARG A 76 -12.42 0.16 2.35
N GLN A 77 -13.48 -0.60 2.07
CA GLN A 77 -13.40 -1.87 1.35
C GLN A 77 -12.87 -1.68 -0.08
N ILE A 78 -13.43 -0.72 -0.83
CA ILE A 78 -12.99 -0.40 -2.20
C ILE A 78 -11.52 0.04 -2.19
N LEU A 79 -11.15 0.92 -1.25
CA LEU A 79 -9.79 1.39 -1.11
C LEU A 79 -8.81 0.24 -0.81
N ALA A 80 -9.15 -0.63 0.14
CA ALA A 80 -8.32 -1.78 0.47
C ALA A 80 -8.17 -2.74 -0.72
N SER A 81 -9.26 -2.97 -1.47
CA SER A 81 -9.25 -3.81 -2.68
C SER A 81 -8.34 -3.25 -3.77
N ALA A 82 -8.40 -1.94 -4.02
CA ALA A 82 -7.54 -1.27 -4.99
C ALA A 82 -6.06 -1.36 -4.60
N LEU A 83 -5.75 -1.15 -3.32
CA LEU A 83 -4.37 -1.27 -2.83
C LEU A 83 -3.85 -2.70 -2.91
N ILE A 84 -4.67 -3.72 -2.64
CA ILE A 84 -4.27 -5.11 -2.84
C ILE A 84 -3.89 -5.36 -4.30
N ALA A 85 -4.68 -4.87 -5.25
CA ALA A 85 -4.36 -5.00 -6.67
C ALA A 85 -3.05 -4.29 -7.03
N ASP A 86 -2.82 -3.07 -6.52
CA ASP A 86 -1.56 -2.34 -6.72
C ASP A 86 -0.36 -3.13 -6.18
N TRP A 87 -0.44 -3.68 -4.96
CA TRP A 87 0.65 -4.46 -4.36
C TRP A 87 0.88 -5.82 -5.02
N LEU A 88 -0.15 -6.43 -5.61
CA LEU A 88 -0.02 -7.70 -6.34
C LEU A 88 0.49 -7.52 -7.78
N THR A 89 0.42 -6.32 -8.34
CA THR A 89 0.85 -6.01 -9.71
C THR A 89 2.25 -5.38 -9.77
N ILE A 90 2.95 -5.36 -8.64
CA ILE A 90 4.20 -4.62 -8.41
C ILE A 90 5.36 -5.09 -9.31
N ASP A 91 5.31 -6.33 -9.79
CA ASP A 91 6.28 -6.96 -10.71
C ASP A 91 5.74 -7.16 -12.14
N LEU A 92 4.46 -6.91 -12.40
CA LEU A 92 3.86 -7.18 -13.72
C LEU A 92 4.12 -6.08 -14.77
N HIS A 93 4.91 -5.08 -14.41
CA HIS A 93 5.21 -3.91 -15.23
C HIS A 93 6.73 -3.73 -15.37
N GLU A 94 7.39 -4.73 -15.97
CA GLU A 94 8.66 -4.54 -16.69
C GLU A 94 8.41 -4.19 -18.16
#